data_AF-A0A0N8QWX4-F1
#
_entry.id   AF-A0A0N8QWX4-F1
#
_cell.length_a   1.000
_cell.length_b   1.000
_cell.length_c   1.000
_cell.angle_alpha   90.00
_cell.angle_beta   90.00
_cell.angle_gamma   90.00
#
_symmetry.space_group_name_H-M   'P 1'
#
loop_
_entity.id
_entity.type
_entity.pdbx_description
1 polymer ?
#
loop_
_entity_poly.entity_id
_entity_poly.type
_entity_poly.pdbx_seq_one_letter_code
_entity_poly.pdbx_strand_id
1 'polypeptide(L)'
;MKHSFRACQFLVQERHPVYITRCFSTCDNHRWELISVVGEPATACSPAVFNIFLKAQDVSKEVFLYQTLKKDKNQTVWKILRPGTLVEVDYGFAQQTGRPDASTKTNKRYSDMLLWGEMHKRRLAVVVKVVSANLVQVAPVTSVAPSQGDKSVFKIDQATLNRMPRYKFSGHSSYVLCGRTEAVSIQRLLPPMSFGTGSPSRNVRYTVALAKAEEKLLKAALIHAIGASNYVPYNLFLQEKLRADKLQHDVERLARELLVSLNTFQKLKTVENLAKRWASEWELDYDAGLACQRGLDGASAE
;
A
#
# COMPACT_ATOMS: atom_id res chain seq x y z
N MET A 1 32.07 -22.56 -23.75
CA MET A 1 32.65 -21.60 -24.72
C MET A 1 33.27 -20.44 -23.94
N LYS A 2 34.51 -20.05 -24.26
CA LYS A 2 35.16 -18.86 -23.70
C LYS A 2 34.83 -17.65 -24.59
N HIS A 3 34.27 -16.59 -24.03
CA HIS A 3 34.07 -15.32 -24.72
C HIS A 3 34.95 -14.26 -24.05
N SER A 4 35.82 -13.60 -24.82
CA SER A 4 36.69 -12.52 -24.36
C SER A 4 36.02 -11.17 -24.65
N PHE A 5 35.67 -10.42 -23.60
CA PHE A 5 35.25 -9.02 -23.71
C PHE A 5 36.44 -8.12 -23.32
N ARG A 6 36.59 -6.94 -23.95
CA ARG A 6 37.52 -5.88 -23.52
C ARG A 6 36.69 -4.81 -22.82
N ALA A 7 37.06 -4.50 -21.57
CA ALA A 7 36.33 -3.69 -20.58
C ALA A 7 35.05 -4.36 -20.09
N CYS A 8 35.16 -5.10 -19.00
CA CYS A 8 34.15 -6.07 -18.65
C CYS A 8 33.36 -5.74 -17.39
N GLN A 9 32.11 -5.39 -17.61
CA GLN A 9 31.07 -5.34 -16.59
C GLN A 9 30.59 -6.77 -16.34
N PHE A 10 30.59 -7.21 -15.08
CA PHE A 10 30.08 -8.54 -14.74
C PHE A 10 29.23 -8.50 -13.49
N LEU A 11 28.25 -9.39 -13.49
CA LEU A 11 27.53 -9.73 -12.28
C LEU A 11 28.43 -10.67 -11.48
N VAL A 12 28.57 -10.44 -10.17
CA VAL A 12 29.26 -11.38 -9.28
C VAL A 12 28.21 -12.14 -8.49
N GLN A 13 28.52 -13.40 -8.22
CA GLN A 13 27.70 -14.38 -7.51
C GLN A 13 27.18 -13.82 -6.19
N GLU A 14 25.91 -13.44 -6.15
CA GLU A 14 25.20 -13.25 -4.90
C GLU A 14 24.93 -14.63 -4.25
N ARG A 15 24.47 -14.68 -2.99
CA ARG A 15 23.93 -15.92 -2.36
C ARG A 15 22.71 -16.51 -3.11
N HIS A 16 22.34 -15.93 -4.24
CA HIS A 16 21.16 -16.26 -5.03
C HIS A 16 21.51 -16.33 -6.52
N PRO A 17 20.80 -17.16 -7.30
CA PRO A 17 21.01 -17.26 -8.73
C PRO A 17 20.87 -15.90 -9.43
N VAL A 18 21.86 -15.58 -10.25
CA VAL A 18 21.88 -14.35 -11.04
C VAL A 18 21.61 -14.69 -12.50
N TYR A 19 20.79 -13.89 -13.17
CA TYR A 19 20.44 -14.11 -14.57
C TYR A 19 20.79 -12.92 -15.45
N ILE A 20 21.22 -13.21 -16.67
CA ILE A 20 21.43 -12.22 -17.73
C ILE A 20 20.53 -12.52 -18.93
N THR A 21 20.09 -11.46 -19.60
CA THR A 21 19.40 -11.57 -20.89
C THR A 21 20.32 -11.06 -21.98
N ARG A 22 20.86 -11.97 -22.80
CA ARG A 22 21.75 -11.66 -23.93
C ARG A 22 21.54 -12.68 -25.04
N CYS A 23 21.56 -12.21 -26.29
CA CYS A 23 21.59 -13.07 -27.46
C CYS A 23 23.03 -13.37 -27.84
N PHE A 24 23.34 -14.64 -28.11
CA PHE A 24 24.63 -15.06 -28.66
C PHE A 24 24.40 -15.64 -30.04
N SER A 25 25.29 -15.36 -30.99
CA SER A 25 25.12 -15.70 -32.41
C SER A 25 24.89 -17.20 -32.69
N THR A 26 25.31 -18.07 -31.77
CA THR A 26 25.26 -19.53 -31.93
C THR A 26 24.15 -20.20 -31.12
N CYS A 27 23.30 -19.44 -30.42
CA CYS A 27 22.28 -19.99 -29.53
C CYS A 27 20.98 -19.19 -29.58
N ASP A 28 19.86 -19.87 -29.82
CA ASP A 28 18.51 -19.28 -29.82
C ASP A 28 18.02 -18.92 -28.40
N ASN A 29 18.78 -19.31 -27.37
CA ASN A 29 18.47 -18.95 -26.00
C ASN A 29 18.90 -17.51 -25.68
N HIS A 30 18.03 -16.78 -24.99
CA HIS A 30 18.30 -15.39 -24.60
C HIS A 30 18.48 -15.19 -23.10
N ARG A 31 18.13 -16.18 -22.26
CA ARG A 31 18.21 -16.06 -20.80
C ARG A 31 19.24 -17.04 -20.25
N TRP A 32 20.19 -16.53 -19.48
CA TRP A 32 21.31 -17.30 -18.98
C TRP A 32 21.43 -17.13 -17.47
N GLU A 33 21.58 -18.24 -16.77
CA GLU A 33 22.01 -18.26 -15.38
C GLU A 33 23.53 -18.08 -15.34
N LEU A 34 24.00 -17.13 -14.54
CA LEU A 34 25.41 -16.94 -14.27
C LEU A 34 25.88 -18.00 -13.27
N ILE A 35 26.78 -18.88 -13.71
CA ILE A 35 27.36 -19.94 -12.89
C ILE A 35 28.57 -19.42 -12.12
N SER A 36 29.51 -18.78 -12.82
CA SER A 36 30.70 -18.21 -12.20
C SER A 36 31.37 -17.18 -13.09
N VAL A 37 32.19 -16.34 -12.47
CA VAL A 37 33.09 -15.40 -13.13
C VAL A 37 34.49 -15.64 -12.59
N VAL A 38 35.44 -15.92 -13.47
CA VAL A 38 36.84 -16.16 -13.10
C VAL A 38 37.71 -15.09 -13.76
N GLY A 39 38.35 -14.25 -12.94
CA GLY A 39 39.30 -13.25 -13.38
C GLY A 39 40.71 -13.83 -13.49
N GLU A 40 41.35 -13.61 -14.63
CA GLU A 40 42.77 -13.83 -14.88
C GLU A 40 43.47 -12.45 -14.83
N PRO A 41 44.46 -12.25 -13.94
CA PRO A 41 45.12 -10.96 -13.77
C PRO A 41 45.83 -10.51 -15.05
N ALA A 42 45.98 -9.19 -15.19
CA ALA A 42 46.80 -8.63 -16.25
C ALA A 42 48.25 -9.12 -16.11
N THR A 43 48.88 -9.42 -17.24
CA THR A 43 50.32 -9.63 -17.31
C THR A 43 50.98 -8.38 -17.92
N ALA A 44 52.31 -8.34 -17.98
CA ALA A 44 53.03 -7.26 -18.64
C ALA A 44 52.62 -7.05 -20.11
N CYS A 45 52.09 -8.10 -20.76
CA CYS A 45 51.76 -8.10 -22.19
C CYS A 45 50.26 -8.24 -22.49
N SER A 46 49.42 -8.50 -21.48
CA SER A 46 47.99 -8.74 -21.68
C SER A 46 47.14 -8.08 -20.58
N PRO A 47 45.99 -7.47 -20.94
CA PRO A 47 45.06 -6.95 -19.94
C PRO A 47 44.43 -8.11 -19.14
N ALA A 48 43.85 -7.80 -17.98
CA ALA A 48 43.05 -8.76 -17.24
C ALA A 48 41.91 -9.32 -18.11
N VAL A 49 41.73 -10.63 -18.06
CA VAL A 49 40.69 -11.36 -18.77
C VAL A 49 39.71 -11.90 -17.75
N PHE A 50 38.43 -11.92 -18.08
CA PHE A 50 37.43 -12.50 -17.19
C PHE A 50 36.60 -13.50 -17.98
N ASN A 51 36.62 -14.74 -17.52
CA ASN A 51 35.87 -15.84 -18.07
C ASN A 51 34.50 -15.91 -17.37
N ILE A 52 33.42 -15.71 -18.13
CA ILE A 52 32.05 -15.88 -17.64
C ILE A 52 31.55 -17.28 -18.01
N PHE A 53 31.05 -18.02 -17.03
CA PHE A 53 30.39 -19.29 -17.25
C PHE A 53 28.88 -19.12 -17.11
N LEU A 54 28.17 -19.51 -18.17
CA LEU A 54 26.73 -19.31 -18.31
C LEU A 54 26.04 -20.65 -18.55
N LYS A 55 24.85 -20.81 -17.96
CA LYS A 55 23.97 -21.94 -18.21
C LYS A 55 22.68 -21.45 -18.85
N ALA A 56 22.26 -22.11 -19.93
CA ALA A 56 21.00 -21.79 -20.59
C ALA A 56 19.82 -22.06 -19.67
N GLN A 57 18.90 -21.10 -19.57
CA GLN A 57 17.69 -21.21 -18.76
C GLN A 57 16.45 -21.33 -19.65
N ASP A 58 15.64 -22.36 -19.44
CA ASP A 58 14.35 -22.47 -20.11
C ASP A 58 13.39 -21.37 -19.63
N VAL A 59 12.93 -20.56 -20.59
CA VAL A 59 11.98 -19.45 -20.40
C VAL A 59 10.63 -19.69 -21.09
N SER A 60 10.38 -20.89 -21.61
CA SER A 60 9.13 -21.24 -22.32
C SER A 60 7.86 -20.97 -21.49
N LYS A 61 7.98 -21.06 -20.17
CA LYS A 61 6.88 -20.82 -19.21
C LYS A 61 6.79 -19.37 -18.72
N GLU A 62 7.72 -18.50 -19.10
CA GLU A 62 7.72 -17.08 -18.73
C GLU A 62 6.94 -16.25 -19.75
N VAL A 63 5.72 -15.87 -19.39
CA VAL A 63 4.87 -15.01 -20.22
C VAL A 63 4.76 -13.63 -19.56
N PHE A 64 5.38 -12.64 -20.19
CA PHE A 64 5.30 -11.25 -19.74
C PHE A 64 3.98 -10.61 -20.16
N LEU A 65 3.49 -9.63 -19.39
CA LEU A 65 2.24 -8.92 -19.69
C LEU A 65 2.23 -8.31 -21.09
N TYR A 66 3.36 -7.77 -21.55
CA TYR A 66 3.50 -7.27 -22.91
C TYR A 66 3.18 -8.34 -23.97
N GLN A 67 3.67 -9.57 -23.78
CA GLN A 67 3.43 -10.68 -24.72
C GLN A 67 1.95 -11.10 -24.70
N THR A 68 1.33 -11.09 -23.52
CA THR A 68 -0.10 -11.33 -23.36
C THR A 68 -0.94 -10.35 -24.18
N LEU A 69 -0.70 -9.05 -24.00
CA LEU A 69 -1.44 -7.99 -24.68
C LEU A 69 -1.18 -7.97 -26.19
N LYS A 70 0.02 -8.36 -26.61
CA LYS A 70 0.36 -8.51 -28.03
C LYS A 70 -0.40 -9.68 -28.68
N LYS A 71 -0.61 -10.78 -27.95
CA LYS A 71 -1.35 -11.96 -28.42
C LYS A 71 -2.86 -11.74 -28.44
N ASP A 72 -3.42 -11.11 -27.40
CA ASP A 72 -4.84 -10.83 -27.27
C ASP A 72 -5.12 -9.31 -27.31
N LYS A 73 -5.48 -8.81 -28.50
CA LYS A 73 -5.73 -7.37 -28.73
C LYS A 73 -7.02 -6.87 -28.08
N ASN A 74 -7.92 -7.75 -27.65
CA ASN A 74 -9.18 -7.34 -27.01
C ASN A 74 -8.99 -7.02 -25.51
N GLN A 75 -7.86 -7.44 -24.95
CA GLN A 75 -7.46 -7.16 -23.58
C GLN A 75 -6.69 -5.85 -23.50
N THR A 76 -6.96 -5.10 -22.44
CA THR A 76 -6.19 -3.91 -22.08
C THR A 76 -5.62 -4.09 -20.68
N VAL A 77 -4.55 -3.37 -20.35
CA VAL A 77 -3.92 -3.43 -19.02
C VAL A 77 -4.95 -3.21 -17.91
N TRP A 78 -5.86 -2.25 -18.10
CA TRP A 78 -6.93 -1.90 -17.15
C TRP A 78 -7.95 -3.02 -16.92
N LYS A 79 -8.17 -3.90 -17.91
CA LYS A 79 -9.07 -5.06 -17.77
C LYS A 79 -8.40 -6.20 -17.01
N ILE A 80 -7.11 -6.40 -17.25
CA ILE A 80 -6.33 -7.50 -16.67
C ILE A 80 -5.89 -7.17 -15.23
N LEU A 81 -5.32 -5.99 -15.02
CA LEU A 81 -4.74 -5.58 -13.74
C LEU A 81 -5.69 -4.63 -13.02
N ARG A 82 -6.07 -5.02 -11.80
CA ARG A 82 -6.82 -4.19 -10.86
C ARG A 82 -5.89 -3.80 -9.70
N PRO A 83 -6.16 -2.69 -8.99
CA PRO A 83 -5.52 -2.44 -7.71
C PRO A 83 -5.66 -3.65 -6.78
N GLY A 84 -4.57 -4.07 -6.13
CA GLY A 84 -4.51 -5.26 -5.30
C GLY A 84 -4.17 -6.57 -6.02
N THR A 85 -4.07 -6.58 -7.36
CA THR A 85 -3.57 -7.75 -8.12
C THR A 85 -2.12 -8.03 -7.76
N LEU A 86 -1.76 -9.31 -7.60
CA LEU A 86 -0.40 -9.76 -7.31
C LEU A 86 0.34 -10.11 -8.61
N VAL A 87 1.56 -9.59 -8.75
CA VAL A 87 2.41 -9.72 -9.94
C VAL A 87 3.84 -10.04 -9.53
N GLU A 88 4.59 -10.74 -10.36
CA GLU A 88 6.05 -10.81 -10.22
C GLU A 88 6.71 -9.76 -11.13
N VAL A 89 7.60 -8.96 -10.56
CA VAL A 89 8.38 -7.95 -11.28
C VAL A 89 9.81 -8.42 -11.42
N ASP A 90 10.36 -8.38 -12.63
CA ASP A 90 11.79 -8.60 -12.88
C ASP A 90 12.57 -7.27 -12.86
N TYR A 91 13.21 -6.99 -11.72
CA TYR A 91 14.02 -5.80 -11.53
C TYR A 91 15.42 -5.89 -12.17
N GLY A 92 15.91 -7.10 -12.43
CA GLY A 92 17.31 -7.34 -12.80
C GLY A 92 18.22 -7.45 -11.58
N PHE A 93 19.52 -7.22 -11.76
CA PHE A 93 20.54 -7.44 -10.73
C PHE A 93 21.52 -6.28 -10.66
N ALA A 94 21.99 -5.98 -9.45
CA ALA A 94 23.00 -4.96 -9.23
C ALA A 94 24.35 -5.44 -9.80
N GLN A 95 24.98 -4.61 -10.62
CA GLN A 95 26.20 -4.99 -11.32
C GLN A 95 27.46 -4.67 -10.52
N GLN A 96 28.52 -5.43 -10.80
CA GLN A 96 29.87 -5.11 -10.38
C GLN A 96 30.73 -4.80 -11.61
N THR A 97 31.82 -4.10 -11.39
CA THR A 97 32.74 -3.72 -12.45
C THR A 97 34.06 -4.46 -12.24
N GLY A 98 34.51 -5.16 -13.28
CA GLY A 98 35.85 -5.73 -13.34
C GLY A 98 36.87 -4.63 -13.65
N ARG A 99 38.00 -4.66 -12.95
CA ARG A 99 39.11 -3.72 -13.11
C ARG A 99 40.25 -4.33 -13.92
N PRO A 100 41.18 -3.49 -14.43
CA PRO A 100 42.37 -3.97 -15.14
C PRO A 100 43.29 -4.88 -14.32
N ASP A 101 43.18 -4.84 -12.98
CA ASP A 101 43.93 -5.70 -12.04
C ASP A 101 43.21 -7.03 -11.74
N ALA A 102 42.18 -7.38 -12.53
CA ALA A 102 41.25 -8.51 -12.30
C ALA A 102 40.43 -8.45 -10.99
N SER A 103 40.51 -7.35 -10.22
CA SER A 103 39.64 -7.17 -9.06
C SER A 103 38.23 -6.76 -9.48
N THR A 104 37.24 -7.08 -8.64
CA THR A 104 35.86 -6.65 -8.81
C THR A 104 35.49 -5.61 -7.76
N LYS A 105 34.74 -4.59 -8.15
CA LYS A 105 34.17 -3.61 -7.21
C LYS A 105 32.70 -3.32 -7.50
N THR A 106 32.01 -2.85 -6.48
CA THR A 106 30.63 -2.35 -6.59
C THR A 106 30.55 -1.26 -7.65
N ASN A 107 29.56 -1.35 -8.53
CA ASN A 107 29.26 -0.28 -9.46
C ASN A 107 28.73 0.95 -8.69
N LYS A 108 29.50 2.05 -8.75
CA LYS A 108 29.11 3.37 -8.20
C LYS A 108 29.10 4.48 -9.27
N ARG A 109 29.59 4.19 -10.48
CA ARG A 109 29.83 5.21 -11.53
C ARG A 109 28.91 5.05 -12.74
N TYR A 110 28.40 3.84 -13.00
CA TYR A 110 27.49 3.57 -14.11
C TYR A 110 26.05 3.69 -13.59
N SER A 111 25.52 4.91 -13.64
CA SER A 111 24.18 5.28 -13.16
C SER A 111 23.05 4.80 -14.07
N ASP A 112 23.39 4.34 -15.27
CA ASP A 112 22.50 3.70 -16.24
C ASP A 112 22.17 2.24 -15.89
N MET A 113 22.87 1.67 -14.90
CA MET A 113 22.69 0.31 -14.43
C MET A 113 22.01 0.26 -13.07
N LEU A 114 21.42 -0.88 -12.73
CA LEU A 114 20.84 -1.10 -11.41
C LEU A 114 21.94 -0.99 -10.33
N LEU A 115 21.71 -0.10 -9.37
CA LEU A 115 22.66 0.21 -8.31
C LEU A 115 22.33 -0.52 -7.01
N TRP A 116 23.33 -0.61 -6.14
CA TRP A 116 23.14 -1.14 -4.80
C TRP A 116 22.18 -0.26 -3.99
N GLY A 117 21.20 -0.90 -3.36
CA GLY A 117 20.14 -0.24 -2.59
C GLY A 117 18.80 -0.20 -3.32
N GLU A 118 18.79 -0.36 -4.64
CA GLU A 118 17.57 -0.45 -5.44
C GLU A 118 16.90 -1.84 -5.33
N MET A 119 15.62 -1.91 -5.71
CA MET A 119 14.94 -3.18 -5.86
C MET A 119 15.63 -4.00 -6.96
N HIS A 120 15.97 -5.24 -6.64
CA HIS A 120 16.67 -6.18 -7.51
C HIS A 120 16.06 -7.58 -7.33
N LYS A 121 16.41 -8.51 -8.23
CA LYS A 121 15.83 -9.84 -8.43
C LYS A 121 14.39 -9.79 -8.95
N ARG A 122 13.86 -10.97 -9.27
CA ARG A 122 12.43 -11.15 -9.47
C ARG A 122 11.72 -11.20 -8.13
N ARG A 123 10.82 -10.24 -7.87
CA ARG A 123 10.08 -10.12 -6.60
C ARG A 123 8.57 -10.11 -6.83
N LEU A 124 7.83 -10.56 -5.84
CA LEU A 124 6.39 -10.33 -5.79
C LEU A 124 6.13 -8.84 -5.56
N ALA A 125 5.08 -8.31 -6.17
CA ALA A 125 4.63 -6.96 -5.99
C ALA A 125 3.09 -6.90 -6.07
N VAL A 126 2.52 -5.89 -5.42
CA VAL A 126 1.09 -5.59 -5.46
C VAL A 126 0.87 -4.44 -6.43
N VAL A 127 -0.07 -4.58 -7.35
CA VAL A 127 -0.48 -3.49 -8.24
C VAL A 127 -1.19 -2.42 -7.42
N VAL A 128 -0.67 -1.19 -7.43
CA VAL A 128 -1.30 -0.03 -6.79
C VAL A 128 -2.26 0.62 -7.77
N LYS A 129 -1.77 0.94 -8.97
CA LYS A 129 -2.54 1.61 -10.00
C LYS A 129 -1.92 1.33 -11.38
N VAL A 130 -2.76 1.19 -12.39
CA VAL A 130 -2.32 1.27 -13.78
C VAL A 130 -2.18 2.75 -14.15
N VAL A 131 -1.01 3.17 -14.59
CA VAL A 131 -0.74 4.59 -14.91
C VAL A 131 -1.04 4.86 -16.38
N SER A 132 -0.58 3.98 -17.26
CA SER A 132 -0.79 4.05 -18.71
C SER A 132 -0.82 2.65 -19.33
N ALA A 133 -1.01 2.57 -20.65
CA ALA A 133 -1.01 1.30 -21.38
C ALA A 133 0.31 0.51 -21.28
N ASN A 134 1.42 1.16 -20.94
CA ASN A 134 2.74 0.52 -20.85
C ASN A 134 3.37 0.60 -19.45
N LEU A 135 2.72 1.29 -18.50
CA LEU A 135 3.29 1.61 -17.19
C LEU A 135 2.31 1.32 -16.06
N VAL A 136 2.77 0.57 -15.06
CA VAL A 136 1.98 0.16 -13.90
C VAL A 136 2.75 0.53 -12.64
N GLN A 137 2.08 1.17 -11.70
CA GLN A 137 2.63 1.45 -10.38
C GLN A 137 2.39 0.24 -9.47
N VAL A 138 3.46 -0.23 -8.84
CA VAL A 138 3.45 -1.42 -7.99
C VAL A 138 4.13 -1.13 -6.66
N ALA A 139 3.74 -1.87 -5.62
CA ALA A 139 4.39 -1.89 -4.31
C ALA A 139 5.13 -3.23 -4.14
N PRO A 140 6.46 -3.24 -4.01
CA PRO A 140 7.25 -4.46 -3.91
C PRO A 140 7.01 -5.18 -2.57
N VAL A 141 7.19 -6.50 -2.58
CA VAL A 141 7.07 -7.36 -1.40
C VAL A 141 8.46 -7.79 -0.92
N THR A 142 8.64 -7.80 0.39
CA THR A 142 9.86 -8.25 1.08
C THR A 142 9.54 -9.33 2.11
N SER A 143 10.51 -10.20 2.39
CA SER A 143 10.45 -11.14 3.51
C SER A 143 10.99 -10.56 4.82
N VAL A 144 11.58 -9.37 4.76
CA VAL A 144 12.16 -8.68 5.93
C VAL A 144 11.03 -7.96 6.67
N ALA A 145 10.92 -8.22 7.98
CA ALA A 145 9.95 -7.54 8.82
C ALA A 145 10.21 -6.03 8.87
N PRO A 146 9.15 -5.19 8.87
CA PRO A 146 9.31 -3.74 9.00
C PRO A 146 9.85 -3.36 10.38
N SER A 147 10.43 -2.16 10.47
CA SER A 147 10.76 -1.54 11.75
C SER A 147 9.49 -1.31 12.59
N GLN A 148 9.62 -1.38 13.91
CA GLN A 148 8.50 -1.11 14.81
C GLN A 148 7.92 0.29 14.55
N GLY A 149 6.60 0.36 14.35
CA GLY A 149 5.87 1.61 14.13
C GLY A 149 5.69 2.04 12.67
N ASP A 150 6.28 1.36 11.69
CA ASP A 150 6.08 1.70 10.28
C ASP A 150 4.68 1.29 9.79
N LYS A 151 3.79 2.28 9.65
CA LYS A 151 2.41 2.12 9.16
C LYS A 151 2.31 2.07 7.63
N SER A 152 3.40 2.32 6.91
CA SER A 152 3.46 2.25 5.44
C SER A 152 3.65 0.82 4.92
N VAL A 153 3.78 -0.15 5.83
CA VAL A 153 4.00 -1.57 5.52
C VAL A 153 2.92 -2.40 6.17
N PHE A 154 2.40 -3.40 5.44
CA PHE A 154 1.48 -4.38 5.99
C PHE A 154 1.88 -5.80 5.59
N LYS A 155 1.48 -6.78 6.39
CA LYS A 155 1.74 -8.20 6.14
C LYS A 155 0.64 -8.79 5.26
N ILE A 156 1.03 -9.60 4.27
CA ILE A 156 0.11 -10.41 3.47
C ILE A 156 -0.28 -11.64 4.29
N ASP A 157 -1.57 -11.95 4.31
CA ASP A 157 -2.12 -13.12 4.98
C ASP A 157 -1.66 -14.41 4.30
N GLN A 158 -1.41 -15.42 5.13
CA GLN A 158 -0.98 -16.74 4.65
C GLN A 158 -2.00 -17.36 3.70
N ALA A 159 -3.30 -17.07 3.89
CA ALA A 159 -4.36 -17.54 3.00
C ALA A 159 -4.16 -17.07 1.55
N THR A 160 -3.73 -15.82 1.35
CA THR A 160 -3.41 -15.27 0.02
C THR A 160 -2.14 -15.91 -0.55
N LEU A 161 -1.10 -16.09 0.28
CA LEU A 161 0.14 -16.73 -0.14
C LEU A 161 -0.05 -18.22 -0.52
N ASN A 162 -1.00 -18.91 0.13
CA ASN A 162 -1.31 -20.32 -0.15
C ASN A 162 -1.80 -20.55 -1.59
N ARG A 163 -2.23 -19.50 -2.30
CA ARG A 163 -2.62 -19.57 -3.72
C ARG A 163 -1.42 -19.64 -4.66
N MET A 164 -0.21 -19.37 -4.17
CA MET A 164 1.02 -19.32 -4.96
C MET A 164 2.08 -20.29 -4.40
N PRO A 165 2.42 -21.40 -5.09
CA PRO A 165 3.31 -22.43 -4.57
C PRO A 165 4.66 -21.91 -4.08
N ARG A 166 5.28 -21.02 -4.86
CA ARG A 166 6.61 -20.45 -4.53
C ARG A 166 6.62 -19.72 -3.19
N TYR A 167 5.54 -19.00 -2.87
CA TYR A 167 5.45 -18.19 -1.66
C TYR A 167 4.86 -18.99 -0.50
N LYS A 168 3.94 -19.92 -0.77
CA LYS A 168 3.39 -20.86 0.22
C LYS A 168 4.48 -21.65 0.94
N PHE A 169 5.40 -22.26 0.20
CA PHE A 169 6.44 -23.15 0.75
C PHE A 169 7.73 -22.42 1.12
N SER A 170 7.73 -21.08 1.07
CA SER A 170 8.94 -20.29 1.35
C SER A 170 9.32 -20.26 2.84
N GLY A 171 8.38 -20.52 3.75
CA GLY A 171 8.58 -20.38 5.20
C GLY A 171 8.76 -18.93 5.68
N HIS A 172 8.63 -17.95 4.78
CA HIS A 172 8.83 -16.55 5.09
C HIS A 172 7.51 -15.77 5.13
N SER A 173 7.38 -14.86 6.09
CA SER A 173 6.31 -13.86 6.07
C SER A 173 6.56 -12.86 4.94
N SER A 174 5.51 -12.39 4.29
CA SER A 174 5.59 -11.42 3.18
C SER A 174 5.00 -10.08 3.58
N TYR A 175 5.74 -9.01 3.38
CA TYR A 175 5.37 -7.64 3.74
C TYR A 175 5.38 -6.73 2.50
N VAL A 176 4.33 -5.94 2.31
CA VAL A 176 4.17 -5.02 1.17
C VAL A 176 4.72 -3.65 1.53
N LEU A 177 5.67 -3.14 0.75
CA LEU A 177 6.34 -1.86 0.99
C LEU A 177 5.61 -0.72 0.28
N CYS A 178 4.57 -0.14 0.90
CA CYS A 178 3.81 0.95 0.28
C CYS A 178 4.60 2.27 0.28
N GLY A 179 5.60 2.44 1.15
CA GLY A 179 6.56 3.55 1.11
C GLY A 179 7.55 3.51 -0.05
N ARG A 180 7.64 2.40 -0.79
CA ARG A 180 8.57 2.21 -1.92
C ARG A 180 7.83 1.81 -3.19
N THR A 181 6.77 2.55 -3.55
CA THR A 181 6.09 2.29 -4.83
C THR A 181 6.97 2.68 -6.00
N GLU A 182 6.90 1.88 -7.06
CA GLU A 182 7.72 2.04 -8.25
C GLU A 182 6.83 1.95 -9.50
N ALA A 183 7.17 2.73 -10.53
CA ALA A 183 6.52 2.64 -11.82
C ALA A 183 7.30 1.68 -12.72
N VAL A 184 6.65 0.58 -13.09
CA VAL A 184 7.27 -0.55 -13.78
C VAL A 184 6.63 -0.74 -15.16
N SER A 185 7.47 -0.99 -16.16
CA SER A 185 7.02 -1.32 -17.52
C SER A 185 6.33 -2.69 -17.56
N ILE A 186 5.28 -2.81 -18.37
CA ILE A 186 4.58 -4.08 -18.63
C ILE A 186 5.49 -5.18 -19.19
N GLN A 187 6.67 -4.83 -19.71
CA GLN A 187 7.68 -5.79 -20.18
C GLN A 187 8.45 -6.47 -19.03
N ARG A 188 8.33 -5.98 -17.80
CA ARG A 188 8.95 -6.56 -16.60
C ARG A 188 7.96 -7.30 -15.71
N LEU A 189 6.68 -7.27 -16.06
CA LEU A 189 5.60 -7.87 -15.29
C LEU A 189 5.28 -9.28 -15.78
N LEU A 190 5.21 -10.21 -14.85
CA LEU A 190 4.75 -11.57 -15.05
C LEU A 190 3.63 -11.90 -14.07
N PRO A 191 2.67 -12.77 -14.43
CA PRO A 191 1.73 -13.28 -13.45
C PRO A 191 2.45 -14.26 -12.52
N PRO A 192 2.16 -14.27 -11.21
CA PRO A 192 2.78 -15.21 -10.28
C PRO A 192 2.40 -16.66 -10.66
N MET A 193 3.27 -17.60 -10.28
CA MET A 193 2.89 -19.01 -10.32
C MET A 193 1.74 -19.23 -9.35
N SER A 194 0.65 -19.81 -9.84
CA SER A 194 -0.56 -20.09 -9.07
C SER A 194 -0.94 -21.56 -9.15
N PHE A 195 -1.60 -22.08 -8.11
CA PHE A 195 -2.28 -23.37 -8.20
C PHE A 195 -3.49 -23.21 -9.12
N GLY A 196 -3.44 -23.84 -10.30
CA GLY A 196 -4.57 -23.94 -11.23
C GLY A 196 -5.38 -25.21 -10.99
N THR A 197 -6.20 -25.60 -11.99
CA THR A 197 -6.93 -26.88 -11.99
C THR A 197 -6.04 -28.12 -12.17
N GLY A 198 -4.75 -27.93 -12.40
CA GLY A 198 -3.76 -29.02 -12.56
C GLY A 198 -2.39 -28.61 -12.01
N SER A 199 -1.34 -28.78 -12.81
CA SER A 199 0.01 -28.41 -12.40
C SER A 199 0.14 -26.89 -12.18
N PRO A 200 1.03 -26.46 -11.25
CA PRO A 200 1.30 -25.04 -11.05
C PRO A 200 1.69 -24.36 -12.36
N SER A 201 0.99 -23.28 -12.69
CA SER A 201 1.21 -22.55 -13.94
C SER A 201 1.01 -21.05 -13.75
N ARG A 202 1.58 -20.29 -14.69
CA ARG A 202 1.44 -18.84 -14.78
C ARG A 202 0.14 -18.50 -15.50
N ASN A 203 -0.87 -18.07 -14.76
CA ASN A 203 -2.15 -17.69 -15.35
C ASN A 203 -2.07 -16.27 -15.92
N VAL A 204 -2.13 -16.18 -17.25
CA VAL A 204 -2.03 -14.95 -18.03
C VAL A 204 -3.19 -13.96 -17.78
N ARG A 205 -4.25 -14.39 -17.08
CA ARG A 205 -5.37 -13.52 -16.65
C ARG A 205 -5.14 -12.86 -15.29
N TYR A 206 -3.99 -13.07 -14.64
CA TYR A 206 -3.62 -12.42 -13.37
C TYR A 206 -4.68 -12.58 -12.27
N THR A 207 -5.11 -13.83 -12.04
CA THR A 207 -6.23 -14.16 -11.14
C THR A 207 -5.91 -14.06 -9.65
N VAL A 208 -4.63 -13.96 -9.30
CA VAL A 208 -4.19 -13.86 -7.91
C VAL A 208 -4.19 -12.40 -7.49
N ALA A 209 -4.94 -12.09 -6.44
CA ALA A 209 -5.09 -10.75 -5.88
C ALA A 209 -5.23 -10.84 -4.36
N LEU A 210 -4.99 -9.71 -3.70
CA LEU A 210 -5.23 -9.52 -2.28
C LEU A 210 -6.71 -9.75 -1.92
N ALA A 211 -6.95 -10.23 -0.71
CA ALA A 211 -8.29 -10.32 -0.15
C ALA A 211 -8.84 -8.91 0.14
N LYS A 212 -10.18 -8.79 0.26
CA LYS A 212 -10.83 -7.50 0.54
C LYS A 212 -10.34 -6.84 1.85
N ALA A 213 -10.01 -7.65 2.86
CA ALA A 213 -9.44 -7.14 4.11
C ALA A 213 -8.05 -6.55 3.89
N GLU A 214 -7.20 -7.25 3.15
CA GLU A 214 -5.84 -6.79 2.77
C GLU A 214 -5.89 -5.56 1.85
N GLU A 215 -6.89 -5.44 0.98
CA GLU A 215 -7.06 -4.26 0.13
C GLU A 215 -7.34 -2.99 0.96
N LYS A 216 -8.05 -3.13 2.10
CA LYS A 216 -8.22 -2.02 3.05
C LYS A 216 -6.89 -1.65 3.71
N LEU A 217 -6.09 -2.65 4.09
CA LEU A 217 -4.75 -2.44 4.64
C LEU A 217 -3.81 -1.76 3.63
N LEU A 218 -3.87 -2.17 2.36
CA LEU A 218 -3.13 -1.54 1.27
C LEU A 218 -3.46 -0.05 1.16
N LYS A 219 -4.75 0.30 1.15
CA LYS A 219 -5.18 1.72 1.07
C LYS A 219 -4.70 2.52 2.29
N ALA A 220 -4.86 1.97 3.50
CA ALA A 220 -4.39 2.62 4.73
C ALA A 220 -2.86 2.82 4.73
N ALA A 221 -2.10 1.80 4.32
CA ALA A 221 -0.65 1.86 4.24
C ALA A 221 -0.16 2.86 3.17
N LEU A 222 -0.84 2.95 2.02
CA LEU A 222 -0.54 3.96 0.99
C LEU A 222 -0.80 5.39 1.46
N ILE A 223 -1.88 5.62 2.22
CA ILE A 223 -2.17 6.92 2.83
C ILE A 223 -1.05 7.33 3.79
N HIS A 224 -0.62 6.39 4.64
CA HIS A 224 0.51 6.63 5.54
C HIS A 224 1.83 6.85 4.80
N ALA A 225 2.07 6.13 3.69
CA ALA A 225 3.25 6.30 2.84
C ALA A 225 3.36 7.71 2.23
N ILE A 226 2.23 8.33 1.91
CA ILE A 226 2.17 9.71 1.36
C ILE A 226 2.27 10.77 2.47
N GLY A 227 2.29 10.37 3.75
CA GLY A 227 2.34 11.29 4.89
C GLY A 227 0.99 11.88 5.29
N ALA A 228 -0.12 11.38 4.73
CA ALA A 228 -1.47 11.82 5.07
C ALA A 228 -1.99 11.12 6.34
N SER A 229 -1.25 11.25 7.46
CA SER A 229 -1.54 10.55 8.72
C SER A 229 -2.90 10.88 9.33
N ASN A 230 -3.45 12.07 9.03
CA ASN A 230 -4.74 12.55 9.53
C ASN A 230 -5.88 12.35 8.51
N TYR A 231 -5.69 11.48 7.52
CA TYR A 231 -6.73 11.20 6.55
C TYR A 231 -7.93 10.53 7.23
N VAL A 232 -9.04 11.26 7.28
CA VAL A 232 -10.35 10.72 7.68
C VAL A 232 -11.09 10.33 6.40
N PRO A 233 -11.52 9.06 6.24
CA PRO A 233 -12.37 8.66 5.13
C PRO A 233 -13.59 9.58 5.00
N TYR A 234 -13.89 10.03 3.79
CA TYR A 234 -14.97 10.99 3.51
C TYR A 234 -16.32 10.59 4.15
N ASN A 235 -16.66 9.30 4.13
CA ASN A 235 -17.92 8.82 4.71
C ASN A 235 -17.97 8.99 6.23
N LEU A 236 -16.86 8.78 6.93
CA LEU A 236 -16.78 9.00 8.37
C LEU A 236 -16.89 10.49 8.68
N PHE A 237 -16.16 11.32 7.94
CA PHE A 237 -16.27 12.77 8.05
C PHE A 237 -17.71 13.26 7.83
N LEU A 238 -18.40 12.74 6.81
CA LEU A 238 -19.77 13.11 6.50
C LEU A 238 -20.75 12.69 7.61
N GLN A 239 -20.57 11.49 8.18
CA GLN A 239 -21.38 11.02 9.31
C GLN A 239 -21.16 11.89 10.56
N GLU A 240 -19.91 12.22 10.89
CA GLU A 240 -19.61 13.10 12.02
C GLU A 240 -20.11 14.52 11.78
N LYS A 241 -20.01 15.04 10.55
CA LYS A 241 -20.58 16.34 10.18
C LYS A 241 -22.09 16.37 10.37
N LEU A 242 -22.81 15.35 9.89
CA LEU A 242 -24.26 15.26 10.08
C LEU A 242 -24.65 15.15 11.56
N ARG A 243 -23.83 14.50 12.39
CA ARG A 243 -24.05 14.47 13.85
C ARG A 243 -23.81 15.83 14.48
N ALA A 244 -22.73 16.51 14.10
CA ALA A 244 -22.42 17.85 14.58
C ALA A 244 -23.53 18.85 14.21
N ASP A 245 -24.04 18.79 12.97
CA ASP A 245 -25.14 19.63 12.51
C ASP A 245 -26.41 19.38 13.33
N LYS A 246 -26.76 18.11 13.62
CA LYS A 246 -27.91 17.77 14.49
C LYS A 246 -27.75 18.30 15.91
N LEU A 247 -26.58 18.07 16.51
CA LEU A 247 -26.26 18.58 17.85
C LEU A 247 -26.35 20.10 17.90
N GLN A 248 -25.91 20.80 16.86
CA GLN A 248 -25.99 22.25 16.79
C GLN A 248 -27.45 22.74 16.73
N HIS A 249 -28.30 22.08 15.94
CA HIS A 249 -29.74 22.38 15.93
C HIS A 249 -30.40 22.13 17.29
N ASP A 250 -30.02 21.04 17.98
CA ASP A 250 -30.54 20.74 19.32
C ASP A 250 -30.10 21.77 20.37
N VAL A 251 -28.84 22.22 20.31
CA VAL A 251 -28.32 23.30 21.16
C VAL A 251 -29.07 24.61 20.90
N GLU A 252 -29.30 24.97 19.63
CA GLU A 252 -30.07 26.17 19.27
C GLU A 252 -31.54 26.08 19.69
N ARG A 253 -32.14 24.89 19.67
CA ARG A 253 -33.49 24.67 20.20
C ARG A 253 -33.53 24.84 21.72
N LEU A 254 -32.65 24.15 22.45
CA LEU A 254 -32.58 24.22 23.91
C LEU A 254 -32.26 25.62 24.40
N ALA A 255 -31.38 26.35 23.70
CA ALA A 255 -31.08 27.75 24.02
C ALA A 255 -32.32 28.65 23.89
N ARG A 256 -33.15 28.43 22.86
CA ARG A 256 -34.43 29.14 22.70
C ARG A 256 -35.42 28.79 23.79
N GLU A 257 -35.58 27.50 24.12
CA GLU A 257 -36.47 27.05 25.20
C GLU A 257 -36.05 27.63 26.56
N LEU A 258 -34.75 27.65 26.84
CA LEU A 258 -34.20 28.25 28.05
C LEU A 258 -34.51 29.75 28.11
N LEU A 259 -34.36 30.48 27.02
CA LEU A 259 -34.64 31.91 26.96
C LEU A 259 -36.13 32.19 27.20
N VAL A 260 -37.02 31.38 26.61
CA VAL A 260 -38.47 31.46 26.85
C VAL A 260 -38.79 31.20 28.33
N SER A 261 -38.21 30.15 28.92
CA SER A 261 -38.39 29.81 30.34
C SER A 261 -37.87 30.90 31.29
N LEU A 262 -36.73 31.53 30.97
CA LEU A 262 -36.21 32.65 31.73
C LEU A 262 -37.13 33.87 31.66
N ASN A 263 -37.70 34.17 30.50
CA ASN A 263 -38.65 35.26 30.34
C ASN A 263 -39.96 35.01 31.10
N THR A 264 -40.48 33.78 31.09
CA THR A 264 -41.68 33.43 31.89
C THR A 264 -41.37 33.51 33.38
N PHE A 265 -40.22 33.01 33.82
CA PHE A 265 -39.78 33.12 35.20
C PHE A 265 -39.63 34.58 35.66
N GLN A 266 -39.06 35.46 34.84
CA GLN A 266 -38.97 36.89 35.14
C GLN A 266 -40.36 37.53 35.29
N LYS A 267 -41.31 37.21 34.40
CA LYS A 267 -42.70 37.68 34.52
C LYS A 267 -43.34 37.20 35.82
N LEU A 268 -43.22 35.91 36.16
CA LEU A 268 -43.76 35.38 37.41
C LEU A 268 -43.14 36.06 38.63
N LYS A 269 -41.83 36.32 38.61
CA LYS A 269 -41.13 37.04 39.68
C LYS A 269 -41.64 38.48 39.84
N THR A 270 -41.99 39.16 38.75
CA THR A 270 -42.61 40.50 38.85
C THR A 270 -43.99 40.45 39.49
N VAL A 271 -44.81 39.45 39.16
CA VAL A 271 -46.14 39.25 39.77
C VAL A 271 -46.00 38.89 41.24
N GLU A 272 -45.07 38.01 41.58
CA GLU A 272 -44.76 37.63 42.97
C GLU A 272 -44.37 38.86 43.81
N ASN A 273 -43.48 39.71 43.30
CA ASN A 273 -43.07 40.94 43.98
C ASN A 273 -44.26 41.90 44.20
N LEU A 274 -45.17 41.97 43.23
CA LEU A 274 -46.36 42.81 43.32
C LEU A 274 -47.35 42.27 44.36
N ALA A 275 -47.58 40.96 44.38
CA ALA A 275 -48.41 40.29 45.38
C ALA A 275 -47.84 40.45 46.80
N LYS A 276 -46.52 40.29 46.97
CA LYS A 276 -45.83 40.57 48.25
C LYS A 276 -46.01 42.01 48.71
N ARG A 277 -45.94 42.97 47.78
CA ARG A 277 -46.17 44.39 48.08
C ARG A 277 -47.61 44.64 48.53
N TRP A 278 -48.60 44.10 47.83
CA TRP A 278 -50.01 44.25 48.22
C TRP A 278 -50.32 43.63 49.58
N ALA A 279 -49.79 42.43 49.85
CA ALA A 279 -49.93 41.80 51.16
C ALA A 279 -49.36 42.70 52.28
N SER A 280 -48.20 43.30 52.06
CA SER A 280 -47.60 44.26 53.00
C SER A 280 -48.43 45.54 53.16
N GLU A 281 -49.01 46.08 52.08
CA GLU A 281 -49.83 47.30 52.14
C GLU A 281 -51.15 47.08 52.91
N TRP A 282 -51.64 45.85 52.96
CA TRP A 282 -52.90 45.46 53.60
C TRP A 282 -52.70 44.76 54.96
N GLU A 283 -51.45 44.71 55.46
CA GLU A 283 -51.07 44.02 56.70
C GLU A 283 -51.44 42.53 56.74
N LEU A 284 -51.44 41.87 55.57
CA LEU A 284 -51.73 40.45 55.41
C LEU A 284 -50.43 39.64 55.29
N ASP A 285 -50.41 38.43 55.86
CA ASP A 285 -49.28 37.50 55.69
C ASP A 285 -49.34 36.84 54.30
N TYR A 286 -48.37 37.18 53.46
CA TYR A 286 -48.25 36.66 52.10
C TYR A 286 -48.12 35.13 52.06
N ASP A 287 -47.35 34.53 52.97
CA ASP A 287 -47.06 33.10 52.93
C ASP A 287 -48.30 32.28 53.36
N ALA A 288 -49.07 32.80 54.33
CA ALA A 288 -50.36 32.22 54.73
C ALA A 288 -51.40 32.28 53.59
N GLY A 289 -51.47 33.42 52.89
CA GLY A 289 -52.36 33.58 51.72
C GLY A 289 -51.99 32.66 50.55
N LEU A 290 -50.69 32.53 50.26
CA LEU A 290 -50.18 31.64 49.21
C LEU A 290 -50.49 30.16 49.52
N ALA A 291 -50.35 29.75 50.78
CA ALA A 291 -50.68 28.39 51.21
C ALA A 291 -52.18 28.08 51.05
N CYS A 292 -53.04 29.05 51.35
CA CYS A 292 -54.48 28.92 51.15
C CYS A 292 -54.83 28.77 49.66
N GLN A 293 -54.26 29.61 48.80
CA GLN A 293 -54.45 29.55 47.34
C GLN A 293 -54.01 28.20 46.77
N ARG A 294 -52.84 27.69 47.16
CA ARG A 294 -52.34 26.37 46.73
C ARG A 294 -53.25 25.23 47.14
N GLY A 295 -53.88 25.31 48.31
CA GLY A 295 -54.87 24.34 48.77
C GLY A 295 -56.14 24.34 47.92
N LEU A 296 -56.60 25.51 47.47
CA LEU A 296 -57.75 25.64 46.57
C LEU A 296 -57.43 25.12 45.17
N ASP A 297 -56.27 25.47 44.62
CA ASP A 297 -55.85 25.02 43.29
C ASP A 297 -55.66 23.49 43.25
N GLY A 298 -55.09 22.90 44.30
CA GLY A 298 -54.94 21.45 44.44
C GLY A 298 -56.27 20.70 44.56
N ALA A 299 -57.27 21.28 45.24
CA ALA A 299 -58.61 20.68 45.37
C ALA A 299 -59.46 20.78 44.09
N SER A 300 -59.05 21.60 43.12
CA SER A 300 -59.72 21.76 41.82
C SER A 300 -59.18 20.86 40.70
N ALA A 301 -58.06 20.16 40.95
CA ALA A 301 -57.34 19.35 39.97
C ALA A 301 -57.55 17.83 40.12
N GLU A 302 -58.33 17.39 41.11
CA GLU A 302 -58.94 16.05 41.19
C GLU A 302 -60.31 16.03 40.49
#